data_AF-A0A2S9YG52-F1
#
_entry.id   AF-A0A2S9YG52-F1
#
_cell.length_a   1.000
_cell.length_b   1.000
_cell.length_c   1.000
_cell.angle_alpha   90.00
_cell.angle_beta   90.00
_cell.angle_gamma   90.00
#
_symmetry.space_group_name_H-M   'P 1'
#
loop_
_entity.id
_entity.type
_entity.pdbx_description
1 polymer ?
#
loop_
_entity_poly.entity_id
_entity_poly.type
_entity_poly.pdbx_seq_one_letter_code
_entity_poly.pdbx_strand_id
1 'polypeptide(L)'
;MTVSATLPLPPLFPKKAVDPTSGATVARTTLGLVAYLRDPVHWANGGAADLLRAYCGYVAPSELQWLTTSMMHRWVALDGLNIEGLAAPLVASFSGRQLRPLFRFDLVDDRAAPLRGFRYQENEPERDAPSTSWLQLWMHPRQDPDALLGLMLELVQQHPVLYASAGYVLSWNSDRAAAAFEHGFRQASRYLGLDLPHPESTSRNIATGGALPSANWLNYIDGELAEALGLNFPAPSGGVAVLPLRRGTLLRAGERPRLIDVNQMEHSPEYSAVAAQLDAARRGSPSLPGVFDEAPDSTRGWLDRFTRPEYWPR
;
A
#
# COMPACT_ATOMS: atom_id res chain seq x y z
N MET A 1 -21.80 -12.67 -8.01
CA MET A 1 -20.88 -12.54 -6.86
C MET A 1 -20.45 -13.94 -6.45
N THR A 2 -19.26 -14.35 -6.85
CA THR A 2 -18.66 -15.63 -6.49
C THR A 2 -18.14 -15.52 -5.07
N VAL A 3 -18.52 -16.45 -4.21
CA VAL A 3 -18.00 -16.54 -2.83
C VAL A 3 -16.47 -16.67 -2.91
N SER A 4 -15.74 -15.68 -2.38
CA SER A 4 -14.28 -15.67 -2.37
C SER A 4 -13.79 -16.89 -1.59
N ALA A 5 -13.23 -17.88 -2.28
CA ALA A 5 -12.62 -19.03 -1.64
C ALA A 5 -11.42 -18.56 -0.78
N THR A 6 -11.38 -19.00 0.48
CA THR A 6 -10.23 -18.74 1.36
C THR A 6 -9.15 -19.75 1.04
N LEU A 7 -7.99 -19.29 0.59
CA LEU A 7 -6.84 -20.15 0.26
C LEU A 7 -6.04 -20.51 1.52
N PRO A 8 -5.40 -21.69 1.60
CA PRO A 8 -4.44 -21.96 2.66
C PRO A 8 -3.27 -20.96 2.58
N LEU A 9 -2.73 -20.55 3.73
CA LEU A 9 -1.50 -19.76 3.73
C LEU A 9 -0.32 -20.63 3.29
N PRO A 10 0.66 -20.07 2.58
CA PRO A 10 1.91 -20.77 2.35
C PRO A 10 2.57 -21.11 3.69
N PRO A 11 3.30 -22.24 3.78
CA PRO A 11 3.92 -22.72 5.03
C PRO A 11 4.92 -21.73 5.64
N LEU A 12 5.42 -20.77 4.86
CA LEU A 12 6.41 -19.76 5.25
C LEU A 12 5.80 -18.37 5.46
N PHE A 13 4.51 -18.28 5.78
CA PHE A 13 3.86 -16.99 5.99
C PHE A 13 4.39 -16.26 7.25
N PRO A 14 4.76 -14.97 7.15
CA PRO A 14 5.26 -14.19 8.27
C PRO A 14 4.33 -14.25 9.47
N LYS A 15 4.92 -14.43 10.65
CA LYS A 15 4.15 -14.48 11.89
C LYS A 15 3.64 -13.09 12.27
N LYS A 16 2.40 -13.05 12.77
CA LYS A 16 1.83 -11.89 13.46
C LYS A 16 2.70 -11.55 14.68
N ALA A 17 3.05 -10.28 14.83
CA ALA A 17 3.72 -9.75 16.01
C ALA A 17 2.67 -9.28 17.03
N VAL A 18 2.88 -9.66 18.29
CA VAL A 18 2.01 -9.32 19.41
C VAL A 18 2.86 -8.72 20.53
N ASP A 19 2.38 -7.64 21.12
CA ASP A 19 2.98 -7.06 22.31
C ASP A 19 2.73 -8.01 23.49
N PRO A 20 3.78 -8.53 24.16
CA PRO A 20 3.64 -9.58 25.17
C PRO A 20 2.93 -9.09 26.44
N THR A 21 2.92 -7.78 26.69
CA THR A 21 2.35 -7.19 27.90
C THR A 21 0.87 -6.90 27.72
N SER A 22 0.49 -6.33 26.57
CA SER A 22 -0.89 -5.90 26.28
C SER A 22 -1.70 -6.91 25.47
N GLY A 23 -1.04 -7.90 24.84
CA GLY A 23 -1.68 -8.79 23.87
C GLY A 23 -2.11 -8.08 22.57
N ALA A 24 -1.81 -6.79 22.42
CA ALA A 24 -2.16 -6.01 21.25
C ALA A 24 -1.37 -6.49 20.03
N THR A 25 -2.00 -6.47 18.86
CA THR A 25 -1.26 -6.75 17.63
C THR A 25 -0.36 -5.58 17.31
N VAL A 26 0.92 -5.87 17.09
CA VAL A 26 1.91 -4.86 16.70
C VAL A 26 1.97 -4.76 15.18
N ALA A 27 2.03 -5.91 14.50
CA ALA A 27 2.06 -5.98 13.05
C ALA A 27 1.56 -7.33 12.54
N ARG A 28 1.07 -7.36 11.31
CA ARG A 28 0.69 -8.60 10.61
C ARG A 28 0.83 -8.44 9.09
N THR A 29 1.04 -9.54 8.39
CA THR A 29 1.03 -9.55 6.92
C THR A 29 -0.38 -9.66 6.39
N THR A 30 -0.67 -8.90 5.35
CA THR A 30 -1.96 -8.80 4.67
C THR A 30 -1.72 -8.76 3.17
N LEU A 31 -2.77 -8.97 2.37
CA LEU A 31 -2.78 -8.46 1.01
C LEU A 31 -3.17 -6.98 1.08
N GLY A 32 -2.46 -6.10 0.41
CA GLY A 32 -2.78 -4.68 0.45
C GLY A 32 -2.35 -3.92 -0.79
N LEU A 33 -2.94 -2.75 -0.93
CA LEU A 33 -2.64 -1.79 -1.98
C LEU A 33 -2.47 -0.41 -1.35
N VAL A 34 -1.47 0.32 -1.83
CA VAL A 34 -1.27 1.74 -1.53
C VAL A 34 -1.25 2.50 -2.84
N ALA A 35 -1.98 3.61 -2.91
CA ALA A 35 -1.99 4.47 -4.08
C ALA A 35 -1.81 5.93 -3.70
N TYR A 36 -1.04 6.64 -4.52
CA TYR A 36 -0.76 8.06 -4.42
C TYR A 36 -1.48 8.76 -5.55
N LEU A 37 -2.20 9.82 -5.21
CA LEU A 37 -3.34 10.27 -5.98
C LEU A 37 -2.96 11.48 -6.82
N ARG A 38 -3.38 11.47 -8.08
CA ARG A 38 -3.40 12.65 -8.96
C ARG A 38 -4.75 13.32 -8.76
N ASP A 39 -4.81 14.64 -8.93
CA ASP A 39 -6.04 15.43 -8.80
C ASP A 39 -6.76 15.20 -7.46
N PRO A 40 -6.25 15.76 -6.36
CA PRO A 40 -6.82 15.52 -5.04
C PRO A 40 -8.28 16.00 -4.92
N VAL A 41 -8.70 16.97 -5.74
CA VAL A 41 -10.09 17.49 -5.75
C VAL A 41 -11.05 16.44 -6.32
N HIS A 42 -10.67 15.73 -7.39
CA HIS A 42 -11.44 14.57 -7.87
C HIS A 42 -11.67 13.54 -6.76
N TRP A 43 -10.63 13.24 -5.98
CA TRP A 43 -10.70 12.26 -4.91
C TRP A 43 -11.60 12.69 -3.75
N ALA A 44 -11.49 13.96 -3.34
CA ALA A 44 -12.34 14.55 -2.31
C ALA A 44 -13.82 14.64 -2.74
N ASN A 45 -14.09 14.77 -4.04
CA ASN A 45 -15.44 14.94 -4.60
C ASN A 45 -16.14 13.63 -5.01
N GLY A 46 -15.57 12.47 -4.68
CA GLY A 46 -16.26 11.19 -4.91
C GLY A 46 -15.34 10.03 -5.23
N GLY A 47 -14.13 10.27 -5.76
CA GLY A 47 -13.21 9.20 -6.13
C GLY A 47 -12.91 8.23 -4.97
N ALA A 48 -12.73 8.76 -3.75
CA ALA A 48 -12.50 7.91 -2.57
C ALA A 48 -13.75 7.08 -2.20
N ALA A 49 -14.95 7.66 -2.33
CA ALA A 49 -16.21 6.97 -2.06
C ALA A 49 -16.49 5.87 -3.08
N ASP A 50 -16.24 6.14 -4.36
CA ASP A 50 -16.40 5.17 -5.44
C ASP A 50 -15.48 3.97 -5.24
N LEU A 51 -14.21 4.21 -4.88
CA LEU A 51 -13.29 3.14 -4.58
C LEU A 51 -13.67 2.36 -3.31
N LEU A 52 -14.16 3.03 -2.26
CA LEU A 52 -14.68 2.33 -1.09
C LEU A 52 -15.84 1.40 -1.49
N ARG A 53 -16.72 1.84 -2.39
CA ARG A 53 -17.80 1.00 -2.89
C ARG A 53 -17.28 -0.24 -3.63
N ALA A 54 -16.30 -0.05 -4.52
CA ALA A 54 -15.64 -1.13 -5.22
C ALA A 54 -14.97 -2.12 -4.25
N TYR A 55 -14.23 -1.61 -3.27
CA TYR A 55 -13.59 -2.40 -2.21
C TYR A 55 -14.61 -3.24 -1.43
N CYS A 56 -15.76 -2.68 -1.08
CA CYS A 56 -16.83 -3.39 -0.39
C CYS A 56 -17.52 -4.48 -1.24
N GLY A 57 -17.25 -4.52 -2.56
CA GLY A 57 -17.57 -5.67 -3.40
C GLY A 57 -16.70 -6.90 -3.13
N TYR A 58 -15.51 -6.70 -2.54
CA TYR A 58 -14.54 -7.75 -2.22
C TYR A 58 -14.43 -8.04 -0.72
N VAL A 59 -14.73 -7.06 0.13
CA VAL A 59 -14.73 -7.20 1.60
C VAL A 59 -16.08 -6.78 2.12
N ALA A 60 -16.79 -7.69 2.79
CA ALA A 60 -18.14 -7.37 3.24
C ALA A 60 -18.08 -6.24 4.30
N PRO A 61 -18.99 -5.25 4.25
CA PRO A 61 -19.04 -4.20 5.27
C PRO A 61 -19.13 -4.73 6.70
N SER A 62 -19.76 -5.89 6.90
CA SER A 62 -19.85 -6.59 8.20
C SER A 62 -18.53 -7.13 8.72
N GLU A 63 -17.49 -7.24 7.90
CA GLU A 63 -16.14 -7.59 8.32
C GLU A 63 -15.35 -6.40 8.86
N LEU A 64 -15.88 -5.17 8.70
CA LEU A 64 -15.28 -3.93 9.19
C LEU A 64 -15.99 -3.54 10.50
N GLN A 65 -15.22 -3.08 11.48
CA GLN A 65 -15.72 -2.90 12.84
C GLN A 65 -15.61 -1.47 13.34
N TRP A 66 -14.66 -0.71 12.80
CA TRP A 66 -14.27 0.57 13.35
C TRP A 66 -14.18 1.63 12.26
N LEU A 67 -14.78 2.79 12.52
CA LEU A 67 -14.66 3.98 11.70
C LEU A 67 -14.04 5.09 12.53
N THR A 68 -13.14 5.87 11.94
CA THR A 68 -12.80 7.20 12.44
C THR A 68 -12.53 8.14 11.28
N THR A 69 -12.63 9.43 11.55
CA THR A 69 -12.17 10.48 10.63
C THR A 69 -11.36 11.51 11.41
N SER A 70 -10.62 12.38 10.74
CA SER A 70 -9.92 13.49 11.41
C SER A 70 -10.87 14.45 12.13
N MET A 71 -12.16 14.46 11.78
CA MET A 71 -13.20 15.24 12.47
C MET A 71 -13.80 14.50 13.68
N MET A 72 -13.49 13.22 13.86
CA MET A 72 -13.95 12.42 15.00
C MET A 72 -12.85 12.37 16.06
N HIS A 73 -13.20 12.65 17.32
CA HIS A 73 -12.25 12.57 18.44
C HIS A 73 -11.98 11.13 18.91
N ARG A 74 -12.68 10.13 18.36
CA ARG A 74 -12.59 8.72 18.76
C ARG A 74 -13.03 7.79 17.63
N TRP A 75 -12.56 6.55 17.70
CA TRP A 75 -13.11 5.44 16.93
C TRP A 75 -14.56 5.15 17.32
N VAL A 76 -15.38 4.93 16.31
CA VAL A 76 -16.79 4.55 16.41
C VAL A 76 -16.93 3.09 15.98
N ALA A 77 -17.54 2.27 16.83
CA ALA A 77 -17.90 0.89 16.46
C ALA A 77 -19.06 0.91 15.46
N LEU A 78 -19.03 0.01 14.49
CA LEU A 78 -20.05 -0.07 13.43
C LEU A 78 -21.08 -1.13 13.77
N ASP A 79 -22.33 -0.70 13.88
CA ASP A 79 -23.48 -1.58 14.05
C ASP A 79 -24.39 -1.47 12.82
N GLY A 80 -24.36 -2.47 11.94
CA GLY A 80 -25.35 -2.63 10.86
C GLY A 80 -25.36 -1.53 9.79
N LEU A 81 -24.24 -0.83 9.55
CA LEU A 81 -24.15 0.20 8.51
C LEU A 81 -24.12 -0.40 7.10
N ASN A 82 -24.87 0.21 6.19
CA ASN A 82 -24.77 -0.07 4.76
C ASN A 82 -23.63 0.76 4.12
N ILE A 83 -23.26 0.36 2.91
CA ILE A 83 -22.15 0.96 2.14
C ILE A 83 -22.30 2.46 1.92
N GLU A 84 -23.52 2.95 1.71
CA GLU A 84 -23.77 4.38 1.47
C GLU A 84 -23.57 5.21 2.74
N GLY A 85 -23.96 4.67 3.90
CA GLY A 85 -23.65 5.28 5.19
C GLY A 85 -22.14 5.37 5.47
N LEU A 86 -21.37 4.36 5.02
CA LEU A 86 -19.91 4.34 5.15
C LEU A 86 -19.22 5.30 4.18
N ALA A 87 -19.77 5.47 2.98
CA ALA A 87 -19.23 6.34 1.95
C ALA A 87 -19.59 7.82 2.16
N ALA A 88 -20.70 8.12 2.83
CA ALA A 88 -21.17 9.50 3.02
C ALA A 88 -20.12 10.48 3.58
N PRO A 89 -19.29 10.11 4.59
CA PRO A 89 -18.24 11.00 5.09
C PRO A 89 -17.15 11.33 4.06
N LEU A 90 -16.97 10.51 3.03
CA LEU A 90 -15.96 10.74 1.98
C LEU A 90 -16.40 11.82 0.98
N VAL A 91 -17.70 12.06 0.83
CA VAL A 91 -18.28 12.98 -0.18
C VAL A 91 -18.68 14.34 0.41
N ALA A 92 -18.30 14.62 1.67
CA ALA A 92 -18.88 15.74 2.42
C ALA A 92 -18.61 17.13 1.81
N SER A 93 -19.71 17.77 1.41
CA SER A 93 -19.85 19.10 0.82
C SER A 93 -19.20 20.25 1.61
N PHE A 94 -18.06 20.73 1.13
CA PHE A 94 -17.67 22.15 1.23
C PHE A 94 -17.59 22.72 -0.19
N SER A 95 -18.63 23.45 -0.63
CA SER A 95 -18.72 24.18 -1.90
C SER A 95 -18.26 23.46 -3.20
N GLY A 96 -18.09 22.14 -3.18
CA GLY A 96 -17.83 21.26 -4.32
C GLY A 96 -16.44 21.36 -4.95
N ARG A 97 -15.48 22.11 -4.38
CA ARG A 97 -14.22 22.44 -5.07
C ARG A 97 -12.97 22.54 -4.21
N GLN A 98 -13.03 22.23 -2.91
CA GLN A 98 -11.88 22.39 -2.02
C GLN A 98 -11.57 21.11 -1.28
N LEU A 99 -10.27 20.88 -1.09
CA LEU A 99 -9.77 19.86 -0.17
C LEU A 99 -10.14 20.24 1.26
N ARG A 100 -10.42 19.23 2.06
CA ARG A 100 -10.59 19.35 3.50
C ARG A 100 -9.20 19.28 4.12
N PRO A 101 -8.74 20.34 4.81
CA PRO A 101 -7.39 20.37 5.35
C PRO A 101 -7.11 19.17 6.27
N LEU A 102 -6.12 18.36 5.90
CA LEU A 102 -5.69 17.17 6.64
C LEU A 102 -6.82 16.16 6.90
N PHE A 103 -7.81 16.07 6.00
CA PHE A 103 -8.87 15.10 6.17
C PHE A 103 -8.33 13.67 6.11
N ARG A 104 -8.68 12.89 7.13
CA ARG A 104 -8.38 11.47 7.22
C ARG A 104 -9.67 10.69 7.37
N PHE A 105 -9.74 9.54 6.70
CA PHE A 105 -10.80 8.55 6.86
C PHE A 105 -10.17 7.18 7.08
N ASP A 106 -10.65 6.47 8.09
CA ASP A 106 -10.20 5.14 8.47
C ASP A 106 -11.41 4.23 8.69
N LEU A 107 -11.47 3.11 7.97
CA LEU A 107 -12.49 2.08 8.13
C LEU A 107 -11.79 0.73 8.21
N VAL A 108 -11.76 0.10 9.37
CA VAL A 108 -10.91 -1.08 9.63
C VAL A 108 -11.60 -2.15 10.47
N ASP A 109 -11.10 -3.37 10.40
CA ASP A 109 -11.53 -4.47 11.28
C ASP A 109 -10.79 -4.47 12.63
N ASP A 110 -9.53 -4.03 12.64
CA ASP A 110 -8.67 -3.95 13.82
C ASP A 110 -7.99 -2.57 13.85
N ARG A 111 -8.20 -1.80 14.93
CA ARG A 111 -7.65 -0.44 15.09
C ARG A 111 -6.14 -0.40 15.20
N ALA A 112 -5.53 -1.48 15.69
CA ALA A 112 -4.10 -1.57 15.88
C ALA A 112 -3.44 -1.95 14.56
N ALA A 113 -3.64 -3.18 14.08
CA ALA A 113 -3.02 -3.65 12.84
C ALA A 113 -4.11 -4.28 11.95
N PRO A 114 -4.70 -3.51 11.03
CA PRO A 114 -5.82 -3.95 10.20
C PRO A 114 -5.49 -5.24 9.45
N LEU A 115 -6.36 -6.23 9.50
CA LEU A 115 -6.31 -7.36 8.58
C LEU A 115 -7.15 -7.06 7.33
N ARG A 116 -8.16 -6.21 7.49
CA ARG A 116 -8.97 -5.61 6.44
C ARG A 116 -9.18 -4.14 6.76
N GLY A 117 -9.23 -3.31 5.73
CA GLY A 117 -9.64 -1.94 5.91
C GLY A 117 -9.40 -1.07 4.69
N PHE A 118 -9.84 0.16 4.83
CA PHE A 118 -9.73 1.23 3.87
C PHE A 118 -9.31 2.50 4.61
N ARG A 119 -8.28 3.17 4.10
CA ARG A 119 -7.76 4.42 4.63
C ARG A 119 -7.58 5.41 3.49
N TYR A 120 -7.93 6.66 3.75
CA TYR A 120 -7.78 7.75 2.81
C TYR A 120 -7.31 9.01 3.54
N GLN A 121 -6.36 9.73 2.92
CA GLN A 121 -5.81 10.97 3.43
C GLN A 121 -5.79 12.02 2.32
N GLU A 122 -6.40 13.17 2.61
CA GLU A 122 -6.28 14.39 1.81
C GLU A 122 -5.05 15.17 2.24
N ASN A 123 -4.26 15.57 1.25
CA ASN A 123 -3.10 16.42 1.39
C ASN A 123 -3.15 17.54 0.34
N GLU A 124 -2.79 18.74 0.77
CA GLU A 124 -2.65 19.91 -0.09
C GLU A 124 -1.25 19.92 -0.73
N PRO A 125 -1.13 19.82 -2.06
CA PRO A 125 0.17 19.77 -2.73
C PRO A 125 0.95 21.09 -2.67
N GLU A 126 0.28 22.23 -2.41
CA GLU A 126 0.86 23.58 -2.48
C GLU A 126 1.36 24.13 -1.12
N ARG A 127 1.37 23.33 -0.05
CA ARG A 127 1.90 23.76 1.26
C ARG A 127 3.44 23.78 1.29
N ASP A 128 4.00 24.49 2.28
CA ASP A 128 5.45 24.57 2.57
C ASP A 128 6.16 23.19 2.64
N ALA A 129 5.40 22.12 2.94
CA ALA A 129 5.84 20.74 2.85
C ALA A 129 4.88 19.98 1.90
N PRO A 130 5.19 19.92 0.59
CA PRO A 130 4.29 19.33 -0.41
C PRO A 130 4.14 17.82 -0.16
N SER A 131 2.90 17.34 -0.26
CA SER A 131 2.57 15.91 -0.17
C SER A 131 1.38 15.57 -1.06
N THR A 132 1.41 14.39 -1.68
CA THR A 132 0.28 13.90 -2.46
C THR A 132 -0.79 13.29 -1.55
N SER A 133 -2.07 13.44 -1.88
CA SER A 133 -3.12 12.63 -1.24
C SER A 133 -2.85 11.14 -1.50
N TRP A 134 -3.32 10.26 -0.61
CA TRP A 134 -3.07 8.83 -0.74
C TRP A 134 -4.22 8.00 -0.19
N LEU A 135 -4.30 6.75 -0.65
CA LEU A 135 -5.21 5.73 -0.14
C LEU A 135 -4.42 4.47 0.20
N GLN A 136 -4.93 3.72 1.17
CA GLN A 136 -4.42 2.39 1.49
C GLN A 136 -5.58 1.46 1.79
N LEU A 137 -5.49 0.22 1.32
CA LEU A 137 -6.47 -0.82 1.60
C LEU A 137 -5.79 -2.12 1.97
N TRP A 138 -6.50 -2.89 2.79
CA TRP A 138 -6.06 -4.20 3.28
C TRP A 138 -7.15 -5.24 3.03
N MET A 139 -6.71 -6.42 2.64
CA MET A 139 -7.53 -7.60 2.40
C MET A 139 -6.90 -8.77 3.15
N HIS A 140 -7.74 -9.73 3.50
CA HIS A 140 -7.27 -10.91 4.21
C HIS A 140 -6.16 -11.60 3.38
N PRO A 141 -5.03 -12.04 3.97
CA PRO A 141 -3.91 -12.60 3.21
C PRO A 141 -4.20 -13.93 2.50
N ARG A 142 -5.35 -14.54 2.81
CA ARG A 142 -5.89 -15.75 2.18
C ARG A 142 -6.95 -15.47 1.12
N GLN A 143 -7.29 -14.21 0.91
CA GLN A 143 -8.21 -13.82 -0.15
C GLN A 143 -7.55 -14.08 -1.51
N ASP A 144 -8.38 -14.35 -2.52
CA ASP A 144 -7.86 -14.58 -3.86
C ASP A 144 -7.11 -13.33 -4.36
N PRO A 145 -5.80 -13.42 -4.69
CA PRO A 145 -5.04 -12.26 -5.17
C PRO A 145 -5.63 -11.61 -6.42
N ASP A 146 -6.39 -12.33 -7.23
CA ASP A 146 -7.06 -11.78 -8.40
C ASP A 146 -8.07 -10.68 -8.03
N ALA A 147 -8.63 -10.72 -6.82
CA ALA A 147 -9.46 -9.64 -6.30
C ALA A 147 -8.65 -8.34 -6.12
N LEU A 148 -7.41 -8.43 -5.63
CA LEU A 148 -6.52 -7.27 -5.49
C LEU A 148 -6.07 -6.73 -6.85
N LEU A 149 -5.80 -7.62 -7.83
CA LEU A 149 -5.52 -7.22 -9.21
C LEU A 149 -6.73 -6.54 -9.86
N GLY A 150 -7.93 -7.08 -9.69
CA GLY A 150 -9.17 -6.50 -10.18
C GLY A 150 -9.39 -5.09 -9.62
N LEU A 151 -9.23 -4.93 -8.31
CA LEU A 151 -9.35 -3.63 -7.64
C LEU A 151 -8.27 -2.63 -8.08
N MET A 152 -7.04 -3.08 -8.29
CA MET A 152 -5.95 -2.26 -8.83
C MET A 152 -6.27 -1.76 -10.25
N LEU A 153 -6.75 -2.64 -11.13
CA LEU A 153 -7.13 -2.28 -12.50
C LEU A 153 -8.31 -1.32 -12.51
N GLU A 154 -9.32 -1.55 -11.68
CA GLU A 154 -10.48 -0.67 -11.51
C GLU A 154 -10.04 0.73 -11.08
N LEU A 155 -9.22 0.81 -10.03
CA LEU A 155 -8.64 2.04 -9.50
C LEU A 155 -7.94 2.86 -10.60
N VAL A 156 -6.97 2.28 -11.30
CA VAL A 156 -6.10 3.05 -12.21
C VAL A 156 -6.74 3.35 -13.56
N GLN A 157 -7.77 2.59 -13.95
CA GLN A 157 -8.52 2.85 -15.19
C GLN A 157 -9.62 3.90 -14.99
N GLN A 158 -10.22 3.97 -13.80
CA GLN A 158 -11.34 4.86 -13.52
C GLN A 158 -10.92 6.17 -12.85
N HIS A 159 -9.79 6.19 -12.14
CA HIS A 159 -9.39 7.34 -11.33
C HIS A 159 -7.97 7.84 -11.64
N PRO A 160 -7.69 9.13 -11.40
CA PRO A 160 -6.35 9.70 -11.53
C PRO A 160 -5.44 9.22 -10.39
N VAL A 161 -4.46 8.38 -10.73
CA VAL A 161 -3.45 7.85 -9.81
C VAL A 161 -2.07 8.21 -10.36
N LEU A 162 -1.13 8.63 -9.49
CA LEU A 162 0.28 8.88 -9.83
C LEU A 162 1.08 7.58 -9.78
N TYR A 163 0.99 6.88 -8.66
CA TYR A 163 1.67 5.62 -8.41
C TYR A 163 0.80 4.74 -7.53
N ALA A 164 0.85 3.43 -7.73
CA ALA A 164 0.28 2.48 -6.78
C ALA A 164 1.12 1.20 -6.71
N SER A 165 1.22 0.62 -5.52
CA SER A 165 1.83 -0.71 -5.31
C SER A 165 0.86 -1.62 -4.59
N ALA A 166 0.85 -2.90 -4.95
CA ALA A 166 0.01 -3.89 -4.29
C ALA A 166 0.67 -5.28 -4.24
N GLY A 167 0.31 -6.06 -3.22
CA GLY A 167 0.86 -7.39 -2.96
C GLY A 167 0.80 -7.71 -1.48
N TYR A 168 1.79 -8.46 -0.97
CA TYR A 168 1.90 -8.66 0.47
C TYR A 168 2.50 -7.44 1.13
N VAL A 169 1.80 -6.92 2.14
CA VAL A 169 2.22 -5.74 2.91
C VAL A 169 2.10 -6.01 4.40
N LEU A 170 2.92 -5.33 5.18
CA LEU A 170 2.74 -5.27 6.63
C LEU A 170 1.70 -4.20 6.99
N SER A 171 0.64 -4.59 7.69
CA SER A 171 -0.18 -3.67 8.46
C SER A 171 0.34 -3.60 9.88
N TRP A 172 0.22 -2.43 10.50
CA TRP A 172 0.94 -2.14 11.74
C TRP A 172 0.22 -1.16 12.65
N ASN A 173 0.54 -1.25 13.94
CA ASN A 173 0.01 -0.43 15.01
C ASN A 173 0.72 0.92 15.11
N SER A 174 -0.01 2.00 14.81
CA SER A 174 0.48 3.37 14.87
C SER A 174 1.04 3.75 16.24
N ASP A 175 0.43 3.26 17.31
CA ASP A 175 0.83 3.56 18.69
C ASP A 175 2.12 2.82 19.09
N ARG A 176 2.54 1.86 18.26
CA ARG A 176 3.74 1.01 18.44
C ARG A 176 4.63 1.02 17.20
N ALA A 177 4.70 2.15 16.50
CA ALA A 177 5.39 2.30 15.22
C ALA A 177 6.81 1.71 15.23
N ALA A 178 7.65 2.09 16.19
CA ALA A 178 9.04 1.61 16.28
C ALA A 178 9.12 0.08 16.34
N ALA A 179 8.37 -0.55 17.25
CA ALA A 179 8.34 -2.01 17.38
C ALA A 179 7.78 -2.71 16.12
N ALA A 180 6.79 -2.09 15.48
CA ALA A 180 6.21 -2.64 14.27
C ALA A 180 7.14 -2.57 13.06
N PHE A 181 7.89 -1.47 12.89
CA PHE A 181 8.86 -1.32 11.84
C PHE A 181 10.13 -2.15 12.09
N GLU A 182 10.53 -2.36 13.35
CA GLU A 182 11.61 -3.31 13.68
C GLU A 182 11.22 -4.74 13.31
N HIS A 183 10.00 -5.17 13.70
CA HIS A 183 9.47 -6.47 13.27
C HIS A 183 9.37 -6.55 11.74
N GLY A 184 8.81 -5.51 11.13
CA GLY A 184 8.63 -5.38 9.70
C GLY A 184 9.93 -5.49 8.92
N PHE A 185 10.97 -4.77 9.34
CA PHE A 185 12.30 -4.84 8.74
C PHE A 185 12.83 -6.28 8.76
N ARG A 186 12.79 -6.97 9.91
CA ARG A 186 13.22 -8.37 9.99
C ARG A 186 12.45 -9.28 9.05
N GLN A 187 11.13 -9.10 8.94
CA GLN A 187 10.32 -9.91 8.03
C GLN A 187 10.59 -9.57 6.57
N ALA A 188 10.63 -8.29 6.19
CA ALA A 188 10.78 -7.86 4.79
C ALA A 188 12.19 -8.06 4.24
N SER A 189 13.20 -8.09 5.11
CA SER A 189 14.58 -8.47 4.74
C SER A 189 14.71 -9.97 4.49
N ARG A 190 13.88 -10.81 5.14
CA ARG A 190 13.84 -12.27 4.91
C ARG A 190 12.93 -12.67 3.75
N TYR A 191 11.73 -12.09 3.69
CA TYR A 191 10.71 -12.46 2.73
C TYR A 191 10.63 -11.44 1.59
N LEU A 192 11.27 -11.73 0.46
CA LEU A 192 11.09 -10.92 -0.75
C LEU A 192 9.62 -10.99 -1.17
N GLY A 193 9.07 -9.84 -1.56
CA GLY A 193 7.65 -9.67 -1.85
C GLY A 193 6.80 -9.23 -0.66
N LEU A 194 7.36 -9.14 0.56
CA LEU A 194 6.75 -8.39 1.66
C LEU A 194 7.22 -6.94 1.62
N ASP A 195 6.25 -6.02 1.58
CA ASP A 195 6.50 -4.58 1.59
C ASP A 195 6.10 -3.92 2.92
N LEU A 196 6.70 -2.76 3.18
CA LEU A 196 6.55 -1.98 4.42
C LEU A 196 6.06 -0.58 4.10
N PRO A 197 4.78 -0.43 3.69
CA PRO A 197 4.28 0.85 3.25
C PRO A 197 4.25 1.87 4.40
N HIS A 198 4.74 3.07 4.11
CA HIS A 198 4.55 4.26 4.94
C HIS A 198 4.02 5.41 4.07
N PRO A 199 2.70 5.43 3.79
CA PRO A 199 2.10 6.36 2.83
C PRO A 199 2.42 7.84 3.08
N GLU A 200 2.48 8.27 4.34
CA GLU A 200 2.81 9.65 4.73
C GLU A 200 4.24 10.06 4.36
N SER A 201 5.20 9.14 4.50
CA SER A 201 6.59 9.40 4.13
C SER A 201 6.76 9.41 2.61
N THR A 202 6.24 8.39 1.94
CA THR A 202 6.34 8.27 0.49
C THR A 202 5.56 9.36 -0.26
N SER A 203 4.42 9.81 0.26
CA SER A 203 3.63 10.89 -0.38
C SER A 203 4.38 12.22 -0.46
N ARG A 204 5.21 12.54 0.54
CA ARG A 204 6.12 13.69 0.53
C ARG A 204 7.24 13.52 -0.50
N ASN A 205 7.79 12.31 -0.59
CA ASN A 205 8.83 12.00 -1.57
C ASN A 205 8.28 12.15 -3.00
N ILE A 206 7.13 11.55 -3.32
CA ILE A 206 6.53 11.65 -4.65
C ILE A 206 6.19 13.12 -4.99
N ALA A 207 5.64 13.89 -4.04
CA ALA A 207 5.31 15.30 -4.27
C ALA A 207 6.52 16.20 -4.60
N THR A 208 7.70 15.82 -4.12
CA THR A 208 8.96 16.56 -4.35
C THR A 208 9.76 16.01 -5.55
N GLY A 209 9.17 15.12 -6.36
CA GLY A 209 9.86 14.46 -7.48
C GLY A 209 10.91 13.43 -7.02
N GLY A 210 10.81 12.98 -5.76
CA GLY A 210 11.68 12.00 -5.13
C GLY A 210 11.26 10.56 -5.35
N ALA A 211 11.82 9.66 -4.54
CA ALA A 211 11.81 8.22 -4.78
C ALA A 211 10.42 7.57 -4.81
N LEU A 212 10.23 6.67 -5.79
CA LEU A 212 9.17 5.65 -5.73
C LEU A 212 9.50 4.58 -4.66
N PRO A 213 8.50 3.97 -4.01
CA PRO A 213 8.72 2.92 -3.01
C PRO A 213 9.25 1.62 -3.63
N SER A 214 9.48 0.61 -2.78
CA SER A 214 10.04 -0.68 -3.19
C SER A 214 9.13 -1.43 -4.18
N ALA A 215 9.71 -2.33 -4.97
CA ALA A 215 8.94 -3.15 -5.91
C ALA A 215 8.04 -4.14 -5.15
N ASN A 216 6.76 -4.22 -5.54
CA ASN A 216 5.83 -5.23 -5.04
C ASN A 216 5.29 -6.11 -6.19
N TRP A 217 4.29 -6.96 -5.92
CA TRP A 217 3.68 -7.83 -6.94
C TRP A 217 3.09 -7.03 -8.09
N LEU A 218 2.34 -5.96 -7.78
CA LEU A 218 1.75 -5.03 -8.74
C LEU A 218 2.32 -3.64 -8.51
N ASN A 219 2.73 -2.95 -9.57
CA ASN A 219 3.22 -1.58 -9.51
C ASN A 219 2.69 -0.80 -10.71
N TYR A 220 1.83 0.19 -10.46
CA TYR A 220 1.34 1.10 -11.48
C TYR A 220 2.09 2.42 -11.39
N ILE A 221 2.45 2.96 -12.55
CA ILE A 221 3.10 4.25 -12.70
C ILE A 221 2.39 5.02 -13.82
N ASP A 222 1.92 6.22 -13.49
CA ASP A 222 1.37 7.17 -14.46
C ASP A 222 2.41 7.56 -15.52
N GLY A 223 1.97 7.80 -16.75
CA GLY A 223 2.84 8.07 -17.89
C GLY A 223 3.67 9.34 -17.72
N GLU A 224 3.07 10.42 -17.22
CA GLU A 224 3.81 11.68 -16.99
C GLU A 224 4.80 11.53 -15.83
N LEU A 225 4.43 10.76 -14.79
CA LEU A 225 5.34 10.46 -13.69
C LEU A 225 6.51 9.59 -14.17
N ALA A 226 6.25 8.57 -15.00
CA ALA A 226 7.27 7.72 -15.58
C ALA A 226 8.24 8.54 -16.45
N GLU A 227 7.72 9.43 -17.30
CA GLU A 227 8.54 10.34 -18.12
C GLU A 227 9.40 11.26 -17.25
N ALA A 228 8.82 11.90 -16.24
CA ALA A 228 9.54 12.80 -15.33
C ALA A 228 10.67 12.09 -14.56
N LEU A 229 10.49 10.80 -14.26
CA LEU A 229 11.48 9.97 -13.59
C LEU A 229 12.49 9.31 -14.55
N GLY A 230 12.31 9.46 -15.86
CA GLY A 230 13.14 8.81 -16.88
C GLY A 230 12.97 7.29 -16.92
N LEU A 231 11.79 6.80 -16.55
CA LEU A 231 11.46 5.38 -16.57
C LEU A 231 11.05 4.93 -17.97
N ASN A 232 11.57 3.77 -18.37
CA ASN A 232 11.15 3.09 -19.59
C ASN A 232 10.86 1.62 -19.26
N PHE A 233 9.69 1.14 -19.67
CA PHE A 233 9.24 -0.22 -19.39
C PHE A 233 9.38 -1.06 -20.66
N PRO A 234 10.44 -1.88 -20.78
CA PRO A 234 10.66 -2.71 -21.97
C PRO A 234 9.57 -3.79 -22.10
N ALA A 235 9.58 -4.49 -23.23
CA ALA A 235 8.67 -5.61 -23.47
C ALA A 235 8.73 -6.67 -22.35
N PRO A 236 7.62 -7.42 -22.12
CA PRO A 236 7.57 -8.46 -21.09
C PRO A 236 8.75 -9.43 -21.17
N SER A 237 9.44 -9.62 -20.04
CA SER A 237 10.57 -10.53 -19.92
C SER A 237 10.70 -11.02 -18.47
N GLY A 238 11.35 -12.18 -18.27
CA GLY A 238 11.64 -12.71 -16.93
C GLY A 238 10.41 -12.90 -16.03
N GLY A 239 9.26 -13.28 -16.58
CA GLY A 239 8.02 -13.48 -15.81
C GLY A 239 7.31 -12.18 -15.37
N VAL A 240 7.79 -11.02 -15.82
CA VAL A 240 7.12 -9.73 -15.61
C VAL A 240 6.16 -9.45 -16.76
N ALA A 241 4.88 -9.24 -16.43
CA ALA A 241 3.93 -8.68 -17.39
C ALA A 241 3.96 -7.16 -17.33
N VAL A 242 4.06 -6.53 -18.51
CA VAL A 242 4.01 -5.08 -18.69
C VAL A 242 2.71 -4.75 -19.40
N LEU A 243 1.78 -4.14 -18.68
CA LEU A 243 0.42 -3.89 -19.15
C LEU A 243 0.25 -2.38 -19.39
N PRO A 244 0.23 -1.91 -20.65
CA PRO A 244 -0.07 -0.52 -20.95
C PRO A 244 -1.56 -0.27 -20.65
N LEU A 245 -1.83 0.77 -19.87
CA LEU A 245 -3.17 1.22 -19.48
C LEU A 245 -3.40 2.65 -19.98
N ARG A 246 -4.62 3.16 -19.83
CA ARG A 246 -5.02 4.45 -20.41
C ARG A 246 -4.12 5.63 -20.03
N ARG A 247 -3.61 5.66 -18.79
CA ARG A 247 -2.84 6.78 -18.22
C ARG A 247 -1.43 6.41 -17.78
N GLY A 248 -1.01 5.16 -17.97
CA GLY A 248 0.24 4.67 -17.39
C GLY A 248 0.48 3.20 -17.67
N THR A 249 1.42 2.62 -16.94
CA THR A 249 1.83 1.22 -17.11
C THR A 249 1.70 0.49 -15.79
N LEU A 250 1.14 -0.73 -15.84
CA LEU A 250 1.13 -1.66 -14.72
C LEU A 250 2.19 -2.74 -14.96
N LEU A 251 3.14 -2.86 -14.03
CA LEU A 251 4.11 -3.94 -13.95
C LEU A 251 3.57 -5.00 -12.98
N ARG A 252 3.55 -6.25 -13.41
CA ARG A 252 3.14 -7.40 -12.60
C ARG A 252 4.27 -8.44 -12.51
N ALA A 253 4.81 -8.64 -11.32
CA ALA A 253 5.87 -9.60 -11.03
C ALA A 253 5.30 -11.02 -10.83
N GLY A 254 5.22 -11.80 -11.91
CA GLY A 254 4.64 -13.15 -11.87
C GLY A 254 3.11 -13.18 -11.77
N GLU A 255 2.52 -14.37 -11.83
CA GLU A 255 1.05 -14.51 -11.91
C GLU A 255 0.34 -14.23 -10.58
N ARG A 256 1.00 -14.51 -9.44
CA ARG A 256 0.45 -14.35 -8.09
C ARG A 256 1.50 -13.73 -7.17
N PRO A 257 1.10 -13.01 -6.10
CA PRO A 257 2.06 -12.47 -5.14
C PRO A 257 2.73 -13.63 -4.42
N ARG A 258 4.04 -13.51 -4.18
CA ARG A 258 4.81 -14.53 -3.47
C ARG A 258 5.59 -13.91 -2.32
N LEU A 259 5.79 -14.71 -1.28
CA LEU A 259 6.72 -14.43 -0.20
C LEU A 259 7.87 -15.42 -0.35
N ILE A 260 9.05 -14.92 -0.65
CA ILE A 260 10.21 -15.74 -1.01
C ILE A 260 11.21 -15.66 0.12
N ASP A 261 11.50 -16.80 0.73
CA ASP A 261 12.36 -16.88 1.90
C ASP A 261 13.83 -16.96 1.47
N VAL A 262 14.54 -15.84 1.56
CA VAL A 262 15.96 -15.78 1.18
C VAL A 262 16.86 -16.66 2.05
N ASN A 263 16.40 -17.04 3.25
CA ASN A 263 17.14 -17.99 4.09
C ASN A 263 17.12 -19.42 3.51
N GLN A 264 16.22 -19.70 2.57
CA GLN A 264 16.20 -20.94 1.78
C GLN A 264 16.98 -20.81 0.46
N MET A 265 17.72 -19.72 0.27
CA MET A 265 18.43 -19.38 -0.98
C MET A 265 17.50 -19.26 -2.20
N GLU A 266 16.21 -18.98 -1.97
CA GLU A 266 15.26 -18.72 -3.04
C GLU A 266 15.42 -17.29 -3.57
N HIS A 267 15.24 -17.10 -4.88
CA HIS A 267 15.25 -15.79 -5.53
C HIS A 267 14.01 -15.63 -6.42
N SER A 268 13.57 -14.39 -6.66
CA SER A 268 12.53 -14.10 -7.67
C SER A 268 13.11 -13.30 -8.83
N PRO A 269 13.30 -13.90 -10.01
CA PRO A 269 13.67 -13.11 -11.18
C PRO A 269 12.62 -12.04 -11.51
N GLU A 270 11.34 -12.28 -11.21
CA GLU A 270 10.23 -11.38 -11.51
C GLU A 270 10.27 -10.11 -10.64
N TYR A 271 10.43 -10.25 -9.31
CA TYR A 271 10.56 -9.08 -8.42
C TYR A 271 11.86 -8.32 -8.69
N SER A 272 12.97 -9.02 -8.95
CA SER A 272 14.25 -8.40 -9.32
C SER A 272 14.13 -7.61 -10.63
N ALA A 273 13.42 -8.14 -11.63
CA ALA A 273 13.20 -7.47 -12.90
C ALA A 273 12.33 -6.21 -12.76
N VAL A 274 11.26 -6.26 -11.94
CA VAL A 274 10.48 -5.05 -11.62
C VAL A 274 11.32 -4.04 -10.85
N ALA A 275 12.08 -4.48 -9.84
CA ALA A 275 12.94 -3.60 -9.06
C ALA A 275 13.99 -2.89 -9.93
N ALA A 276 14.60 -3.60 -10.87
CA ALA A 276 15.55 -3.03 -11.82
C ALA A 276 14.91 -1.98 -12.74
N GLN A 277 13.67 -2.20 -13.20
CA GLN A 277 12.94 -1.21 -13.99
C GLN A 277 12.59 0.05 -13.21
N LEU A 278 12.44 -0.05 -11.88
CA LEU A 278 12.14 1.08 -11.01
C LEU A 278 13.38 1.77 -10.41
N ASP A 279 14.58 1.24 -10.66
CA ASP A 279 15.81 1.67 -9.99
C ASP A 279 16.14 3.15 -10.23
N ALA A 280 15.97 3.62 -11.47
CA ALA A 280 16.20 5.02 -11.85
C ALA A 280 15.30 6.02 -11.09
N ALA A 281 14.16 5.55 -10.58
CA ALA A 281 13.23 6.32 -9.78
C ALA A 281 13.51 6.28 -8.27
N ARG A 282 14.57 5.61 -7.80
CA ARG A 282 14.93 5.53 -6.37
C ARG A 282 15.82 6.70 -5.92
N ARG A 283 15.37 7.92 -6.19
CA ARG A 283 16.09 9.15 -5.79
C ARG A 283 15.75 9.52 -4.35
N GLY A 284 16.56 9.02 -3.41
CA GLY A 284 16.36 9.21 -1.97
C GLY A 284 15.73 8.00 -1.28
N SER A 285 15.39 8.15 -0.02
CA SER A 285 14.83 7.08 0.81
C SER A 285 13.73 7.66 1.70
N PRO A 286 12.58 6.97 1.84
CA PRO A 286 11.58 7.40 2.82
C PRO A 286 12.18 7.35 4.22
N SER A 287 11.88 8.35 5.05
CA SER A 287 12.13 8.23 6.49
C SER A 287 11.09 7.26 7.04
N LEU A 288 11.56 6.20 7.68
CA LEU A 288 10.75 5.14 8.29
C LEU A 288 11.19 5.03 9.75
N PRO A 289 10.28 4.78 10.69
CA PRO A 289 10.61 4.81 12.11
C PRO A 289 11.44 3.58 12.57
N GLY A 290 12.07 3.71 13.73
CA GLY A 290 12.81 2.64 14.40
C GLY A 290 14.15 2.34 13.73
N VAL A 291 14.42 1.05 13.45
CA VAL A 291 15.68 0.57 12.84
C VAL A 291 16.10 1.31 11.56
N PHE A 292 15.14 1.86 10.83
CA PHE A 292 15.39 2.61 9.60
C PHE A 292 15.95 4.02 9.84
N ASP A 293 15.61 4.66 10.96
CA ASP A 293 16.18 5.96 11.37
C ASP A 293 17.48 5.77 12.18
N GLU A 294 17.67 4.61 12.81
CA GLU A 294 18.81 4.33 13.68
C GLU A 294 20.08 3.87 12.95
N ALA A 295 19.94 3.22 11.79
CA ALA A 295 21.06 2.63 11.05
C ALA A 295 21.20 3.24 9.64
N PRO A 296 22.35 3.88 9.31
CA PRO A 296 22.54 4.73 8.13
C PRO A 296 22.25 4.13 6.74
N ASP A 297 22.10 2.82 6.61
CA ASP A 297 21.86 2.15 5.33
C ASP A 297 20.65 1.20 5.35
N SER A 298 19.91 1.11 6.46
CA SER A 298 18.80 0.15 6.59
C SER A 298 17.72 0.34 5.53
N THR A 299 17.33 1.59 5.26
CA THR A 299 16.30 1.88 4.24
C THR A 299 16.81 1.56 2.84
N ARG A 300 18.06 1.92 2.52
CA ARG A 300 18.65 1.60 1.22
C ARG A 300 18.81 0.08 1.04
N GLY A 301 19.34 -0.62 2.03
CA GLY A 301 19.49 -2.08 1.99
C GLY A 301 18.15 -2.78 1.82
N TRP A 302 17.11 -2.31 2.53
CA TRP A 302 15.75 -2.78 2.30
C TRP A 302 15.27 -2.52 0.87
N LEU A 303 15.40 -1.30 0.32
CA LEU A 303 14.99 -1.01 -1.05
C LEU A 303 15.73 -1.87 -2.08
N ASP A 304 17.04 -2.02 -1.91
CA ASP A 304 17.96 -2.68 -2.86
C ASP A 304 17.96 -4.22 -2.73
N ARG A 305 17.28 -4.78 -1.72
CA ARG A 305 17.24 -6.23 -1.43
C ARG A 305 16.84 -7.12 -2.62
N PHE A 306 16.12 -6.57 -3.60
CA PHE A 306 15.69 -7.32 -4.79
C PHE A 306 16.79 -7.48 -5.85
N THR A 307 17.80 -6.62 -5.88
CA THR A 307 18.85 -6.62 -6.91
C THR A 307 20.26 -6.83 -6.33
N ARG A 308 20.40 -6.73 -5.01
CA ARG A 308 21.67 -6.78 -4.29
C ARG A 308 21.61 -7.79 -3.14
N PRO A 309 21.98 -9.06 -3.39
CA PRO A 309 21.98 -10.13 -2.39
C PRO A 309 22.86 -9.85 -1.16
N GLU A 310 23.82 -8.94 -1.25
CA GLU A 310 24.64 -8.52 -0.11
C GLU A 310 23.83 -7.88 1.03
N TYR A 311 22.60 -7.44 0.76
CA TYR A 311 21.67 -6.93 1.77
C TYR A 311 20.76 -8.00 2.37
N TRP A 312 20.89 -9.26 1.96
CA TRP A 312 20.14 -10.35 2.58
C TRP A 312 20.70 -10.66 3.98
N PRO A 313 19.83 -10.96 4.96
CA PRO A 313 20.27 -11.39 6.27
C PRO A 313 21.14 -12.65 6.14
N ARG A 314 22.31 -12.64 6.78
CA ARG A 314 23.19 -13.81 6.89
C ARG A 314 22.76 -14.73 8.02
#